data_AF-M8BRQ3-F1
#
_entry.id   AF-M8BRQ3-F1
#
_cell.length_a   1.000
_cell.length_b   1.000
_cell.length_c   1.000
_cell.angle_alpha   90.00
_cell.angle_beta   90.00
_cell.angle_gamma   90.00
#
_symmetry.space_group_name_H-M   'P 1'
#
loop_
_entity.id
_entity.type
_entity.pdbx_description
1 polymer ?
#
loop_
_entity_poly.entity_id
_entity_poly.type
_entity_poly.pdbx_seq_one_letter_code
_entity_poly.pdbx_strand_id
1 'polypeptide(L)'
;MYNEGVPRYPDDIEVTVLAYGYGVKMYKDTTDAIEDATRAILQQCERSKSVRRVISTGSVITASPLREDGKGYKEFANESCWTPLGLPIDHSNEFMDDYLSSKCIAEKELVKYNDSPSESRAFDVVVLLLGLVGGDTLLPYINESQHFMLSPFTGIEPYHNALRVVGEGVRVQANTNKLVELGFKFKYRAEEVLDGSVDCGKKLGVLSVADQGS
;
A
#
# COMPACT_ATOMS: atom_id res chain seq x y z
N MET A 1 14.19 9.41 -41.92
CA MET A 1 13.17 8.41 -42.31
C MET A 1 13.39 7.19 -41.44
N TYR A 2 12.55 6.97 -40.43
CA TYR A 2 11.89 5.72 -40.06
C TYR A 2 10.83 6.11 -39.03
N ASN A 3 9.58 5.90 -39.41
CA ASN A 3 8.37 6.14 -38.64
C ASN A 3 8.05 4.78 -37.99
N GLU A 4 7.97 4.69 -36.67
CA GLU A 4 7.31 3.56 -36.00
C GLU A 4 6.29 4.10 -35.00
N GLY A 5 5.05 3.65 -35.17
CA GLY A 5 3.84 4.23 -34.62
C GLY A 5 3.67 4.00 -33.13
N VAL A 6 3.07 5.00 -32.49
CA VAL A 6 2.47 4.88 -31.15
C VAL A 6 1.30 3.87 -31.24
N PRO A 7 1.23 2.85 -30.37
CA PRO A 7 0.07 1.97 -30.31
C PRO A 7 -1.16 2.77 -29.87
N ARG A 8 -2.20 2.81 -30.71
CA ARG A 8 -3.54 3.26 -30.27
C ARG A 8 -4.16 2.14 -29.47
N TYR A 9 -4.38 2.37 -28.18
CA TYR A 9 -5.27 1.55 -27.37
C TYR A 9 -6.74 1.91 -27.68
N PRO A 10 -7.69 0.97 -27.51
CA PRO A 10 -9.12 1.21 -27.74
C PRO A 10 -9.63 2.36 -26.86
N ASP A 11 -10.56 3.15 -27.39
CA ASP A 11 -11.12 4.39 -26.80
C ASP A 11 -11.90 4.19 -25.47
N ASP A 12 -11.81 3.02 -24.83
CA ASP A 12 -12.64 2.60 -23.70
C ASP A 12 -11.88 2.50 -22.37
N ILE A 13 -10.61 2.91 -22.33
CA ILE A 13 -9.81 2.99 -21.11
C ILE A 13 -9.21 4.39 -20.98
N GLU A 14 -9.88 5.27 -20.21
CA GLU A 14 -9.23 6.46 -19.67
C GLU A 14 -8.21 6.02 -18.60
N VAL A 15 -6.98 5.75 -19.02
CA VAL A 15 -5.83 5.75 -18.11
C VAL A 15 -5.45 7.20 -17.90
N THR A 16 -5.90 7.81 -16.81
CA THR A 16 -5.35 9.10 -16.36
C THR A 16 -3.92 8.87 -15.87
N VAL A 17 -2.97 8.95 -16.79
CA VAL A 17 -1.54 9.07 -16.45
C VAL A 17 -1.34 10.50 -15.94
N LEU A 18 -1.11 10.67 -14.63
CA LEU A 18 -0.67 11.95 -14.08
C LEU A 18 0.78 12.19 -14.55
N ALA A 19 0.91 12.77 -15.75
CA ALA A 19 2.18 13.24 -16.27
C ALA A 19 2.68 14.41 -15.40
N TYR A 20 3.91 14.29 -14.87
CA TYR A 20 4.67 15.41 -14.33
C TYR A 20 4.93 16.42 -15.47
N GLY A 21 4.02 17.37 -15.65
CA GLY A 21 4.18 18.50 -16.56
C GLY A 21 5.06 19.57 -15.92
N TYR A 22 6.20 19.86 -16.55
CA TYR A 22 7.07 20.96 -16.18
C TYR A 22 6.30 22.29 -16.27
N GLY A 23 6.03 22.92 -15.12
CA GLY A 23 5.77 24.35 -15.05
C GLY A 23 4.32 24.85 -14.92
N VAL A 24 3.51 24.28 -14.02
CA VAL A 24 2.52 24.98 -13.15
C VAL A 24 2.29 24.05 -11.95
N LYS A 25 2.54 24.49 -10.71
CA LYS A 25 2.28 23.64 -9.53
C LYS A 25 0.76 23.60 -9.29
N MET A 26 0.06 22.67 -9.94
CA MET A 26 -1.39 22.46 -9.82
C MET A 26 -1.81 22.13 -8.36
N TYR A 27 -0.91 21.55 -7.58
CA TYR A 27 -1.16 21.10 -6.20
C TYR A 27 -0.14 21.69 -5.22
N LYS A 28 -0.57 21.88 -3.97
CA LYS A 28 0.28 22.43 -2.91
C LYS A 28 1.40 21.45 -2.55
N ASP A 29 1.04 20.19 -2.36
CA ASP A 29 1.91 19.06 -2.03
C ASP A 29 1.32 17.74 -2.57
N THR A 30 2.05 16.64 -2.36
CA THR A 30 1.66 15.29 -2.80
C THR A 30 0.34 14.83 -2.16
N THR A 31 0.08 15.26 -0.93
CA THR A 31 -1.12 14.92 -0.17
C THR A 31 -2.38 15.48 -0.84
N ASP A 32 -2.36 16.77 -1.20
CA ASP A 32 -3.44 17.46 -1.92
C ASP A 32 -3.74 16.78 -3.27
N ALA A 33 -2.69 16.39 -3.99
CA ALA A 33 -2.83 15.66 -5.25
C ALA A 33 -3.48 14.27 -5.07
N ILE A 34 -3.15 13.55 -3.98
CA ILE A 34 -3.68 12.21 -3.71
C ILE A 34 -5.15 12.26 -3.29
N GLU A 35 -5.52 13.24 -2.45
CA GLU A 35 -6.91 13.43 -2.06
C GLU A 35 -7.78 13.73 -3.30
N ASP A 36 -7.35 14.68 -4.13
CA ASP A 36 -8.06 15.07 -5.35
C ASP A 36 -8.15 13.89 -6.35
N ALA A 37 -7.05 13.16 -6.57
CA ALA A 37 -7.04 11.99 -7.45
C ALA A 37 -8.00 10.89 -6.96
N THR A 38 -8.01 10.61 -5.65
CA THR A 38 -8.92 9.61 -5.07
C THR A 38 -10.38 10.03 -5.24
N ARG A 39 -10.68 11.29 -4.93
CA ARG A 39 -12.01 11.87 -5.11
C ARG A 39 -12.47 11.81 -6.57
N ALA A 40 -11.58 12.15 -7.51
CA ALA A 40 -11.86 12.12 -8.94
C ALA A 40 -12.21 10.70 -9.42
N ILE A 41 -11.45 9.68 -9.01
CA ILE A 41 -11.75 8.28 -9.35
C ILE A 41 -13.15 7.87 -8.86
N LEU A 42 -13.48 8.20 -7.60
CA LEU A 42 -14.77 7.84 -7.01
C LEU A 42 -15.95 8.54 -7.72
N GLN A 43 -15.77 9.81 -8.07
CA GLN A 43 -16.75 10.55 -8.87
C GLN A 43 -16.96 9.93 -10.25
N GLN A 44 -15.90 9.43 -10.90
CA GLN A 44 -16.03 8.73 -12.17
C GLN A 44 -16.77 7.38 -12.02
N CYS A 45 -16.45 6.62 -10.97
CA CYS A 45 -17.20 5.41 -10.64
C CYS A 45 -18.69 5.71 -10.45
N GLU A 46 -19.03 6.80 -9.76
CA GLU A 46 -20.40 7.21 -9.52
C GLU A 46 -21.13 7.66 -10.80
N ARG A 47 -20.44 8.40 -11.66
CA ARG A 47 -20.96 8.85 -12.96
C ARG A 47 -21.26 7.68 -13.89
N SER A 48 -20.51 6.59 -13.80
CA SER A 48 -20.69 5.41 -14.65
C SER A 48 -22.05 4.72 -14.46
N LYS A 49 -22.69 4.88 -13.29
CA LYS A 49 -23.93 4.18 -12.88
C LYS A 49 -23.90 2.65 -12.97
N SER A 50 -22.75 2.04 -13.28
CA SER A 50 -22.55 0.60 -13.44
C SER A 50 -21.66 0.01 -12.36
N VAL A 51 -20.82 0.82 -11.73
CA VAL A 51 -19.98 0.40 -10.60
C VAL A 51 -20.86 0.15 -9.39
N ARG A 52 -20.83 -1.09 -8.89
CA ARG A 52 -21.50 -1.52 -7.65
C ARG A 52 -20.59 -1.48 -6.41
N ARG A 53 -19.28 -1.60 -6.63
CA ARG A 53 -18.28 -1.70 -5.57
C ARG A 53 -16.92 -1.23 -6.06
N VAL A 54 -16.28 -0.40 -5.25
CA VAL A 54 -14.87 -0.02 -5.37
C VAL A 54 -14.08 -0.77 -4.29
N ILE A 55 -13.04 -1.50 -4.71
CA ILE A 55 -12.11 -2.18 -3.80
C ILE A 55 -10.76 -1.51 -3.94
N SER A 56 -10.27 -0.90 -2.87
CA SER A 56 -8.97 -0.26 -2.82
C SER A 56 -7.98 -1.10 -2.02
N THR A 57 -6.76 -1.21 -2.54
CA THR A 57 -5.63 -1.77 -1.80
C THR A 57 -5.16 -0.76 -0.77
N GLY A 58 -5.49 -0.98 0.50
CA GLY A 58 -4.96 -0.22 1.62
C GLY A 58 -3.65 -0.81 2.15
N SER A 59 -3.08 -0.19 3.18
CA SER A 59 -1.83 -0.63 3.81
C SER A 59 -1.99 -0.73 5.31
N VAL A 60 -1.55 -1.83 5.93
CA VAL A 60 -1.66 -2.00 7.40
C VAL A 60 -0.93 -0.91 8.19
N ILE A 61 0.03 -0.22 7.57
CA ILE A 61 0.74 0.91 8.20
C ILE A 61 -0.18 2.08 8.53
N THR A 62 -1.36 2.17 7.90
CA THR A 62 -2.37 3.20 8.19
C THR A 62 -3.24 2.87 9.40
N ALA A 63 -3.18 1.62 9.90
CA ALA A 63 -4.01 1.12 10.99
C ALA A 63 -3.20 0.84 12.27
N SER A 64 -2.32 1.77 12.66
CA SER A 64 -1.51 1.63 13.87
C SER A 64 -2.36 1.72 15.15
N PRO A 65 -2.11 0.87 16.16
CA PRO A 65 -2.74 1.01 17.48
C PRO A 65 -2.16 2.18 18.29
N LEU A 66 -1.21 2.96 17.76
CA LEU A 66 -0.67 4.15 18.42
C LEU A 66 -1.79 5.14 18.75
N ARG A 67 -1.77 5.67 19.97
CA ARG A 67 -2.74 6.69 20.41
C ARG A 67 -2.44 8.04 19.77
N GLU A 68 -3.47 8.86 19.59
CA GLU A 68 -3.33 10.18 18.94
C GLU A 68 -2.38 11.14 19.65
N ASP A 69 -2.23 11.00 20.97
CA ASP A 69 -1.27 11.76 21.78
C ASP A 69 0.19 11.29 21.62
N GLY A 70 0.42 10.26 20.80
CA GLY A 70 1.71 9.60 20.60
C GLY A 70 2.20 8.82 21.82
N LYS A 71 1.37 8.65 22.86
CA LYS A 71 1.78 8.06 24.13
C LYS A 71 1.16 6.68 24.31
N GLY A 72 1.95 5.68 23.92
CA GLY A 72 1.59 4.28 24.07
C GLY A 72 0.54 3.82 23.05
N TYR A 73 0.03 2.62 23.28
CA TYR A 73 -0.76 1.89 22.30
C TYR A 73 -2.14 1.51 22.85
N LYS A 74 -3.11 1.35 21.96
CA LYS A 74 -4.39 0.69 22.25
C LYS A 74 -4.15 -0.77 22.64
N GLU A 75 -5.11 -1.36 23.35
CA GLU A 75 -5.05 -2.75 23.79
C GLU A 75 -5.09 -3.74 22.61
N PHE A 76 -5.85 -3.41 21.56
CA PHE A 76 -5.97 -4.20 20.34
C PHE A 76 -5.75 -3.32 19.11
N ALA A 77 -5.05 -3.87 18.12
CA ALA A 77 -5.00 -3.32 16.77
C ALA A 77 -6.12 -3.96 15.94
N ASN A 78 -6.93 -3.15 15.27
CA ASN A 78 -8.02 -3.61 14.42
C ASN A 78 -8.25 -2.60 13.28
N GLU A 79 -9.19 -2.90 12.39
CA GLU A 79 -9.50 -2.08 11.21
C GLU A 79 -10.13 -0.72 11.53
N SER A 80 -10.45 -0.43 12.80
CA SER A 80 -10.89 0.92 13.24
C SER A 80 -9.75 1.83 13.69
N CYS A 81 -8.52 1.31 13.72
CA CYS A 81 -7.35 2.09 14.07
C CYS A 81 -6.91 2.98 12.90
N TRP A 82 -6.37 4.14 13.22
CA TRP A 82 -5.75 5.06 12.27
C TRP A 82 -4.41 5.51 12.82
N THR A 83 -3.38 5.43 12.00
CA THR A 83 -2.05 5.94 12.35
C THR A 83 -2.10 7.46 12.42
N PRO A 84 -1.75 8.06 13.57
CA PRO A 84 -1.66 9.50 13.70
C PRO A 84 -0.59 10.05 12.75
N LEU A 85 -0.92 11.08 11.98
CA LEU A 85 0.03 11.75 11.09
C LEU A 85 0.76 12.87 11.83
N GLY A 86 2.01 13.14 11.43
CA GLY A 86 2.81 14.24 11.99
C GLY A 86 3.48 13.94 13.33
N LEU A 87 3.41 12.69 13.82
CA LEU A 87 4.22 12.23 14.95
C LEU A 87 5.56 11.68 14.46
N PRO A 88 6.66 11.89 15.18
CA PRO A 88 7.94 11.26 14.86
C PRO A 88 7.83 9.75 15.03
N ILE A 89 8.10 9.00 13.96
CA ILE A 89 8.15 7.54 13.95
C ILE A 89 9.61 7.12 13.98
N ASP A 90 9.99 6.32 14.99
CA ASP A 90 11.36 5.83 15.11
C ASP A 90 11.75 4.98 13.89
N HIS A 91 12.99 5.13 13.44
CA HIS A 91 13.54 4.48 12.24
C HIS A 91 12.84 4.81 10.91
N SER A 92 11.89 5.75 10.90
CA SER A 92 11.26 6.22 9.67
C SER A 92 12.22 7.04 8.81
N ASN A 93 11.93 7.10 7.52
CA ASN A 93 12.63 7.90 6.54
C ASN A 93 11.61 8.68 5.69
N GLU A 94 12.09 9.67 4.93
CA GLU A 94 11.22 10.53 4.10
C GLU A 94 10.29 9.72 3.19
N PHE A 95 10.80 8.64 2.59
CA PHE A 95 10.01 7.73 1.76
C PHE A 95 8.85 7.08 2.53
N MET A 96 9.11 6.57 3.74
CA MET A 96 8.09 5.92 4.57
C MET A 96 7.08 6.91 5.12
N ASP A 97 7.51 8.12 5.48
CA ASP A 97 6.63 9.20 5.94
C ASP A 97 5.69 9.68 4.82
N ASP A 98 6.22 9.85 3.62
CA ASP A 98 5.44 10.20 2.43
C ASP A 98 4.47 9.08 2.06
N TYR A 99 4.92 7.82 2.07
CA TYR A 99 4.07 6.66 1.80
C TYR A 99 2.94 6.54 2.84
N LEU A 100 3.25 6.66 4.13
CA LEU A 100 2.27 6.61 5.21
C LEU A 100 1.23 7.72 5.06
N SER A 101 1.68 8.97 4.86
CA SER A 101 0.79 10.12 4.72
C SER A 101 -0.12 9.96 3.51
N SER A 102 0.47 9.61 2.36
CA SER A 102 -0.22 9.32 1.10
C SER A 102 -1.32 8.26 1.26
N LYS A 103 -0.97 7.11 1.85
CA LYS A 103 -1.91 6.00 2.04
C LYS A 103 -3.00 6.35 3.04
N CYS A 104 -2.64 6.96 4.17
CA CYS A 104 -3.60 7.34 5.20
C CYS A 104 -4.64 8.32 4.67
N ILE A 105 -4.24 9.27 3.82
CA ILE A 105 -5.14 10.30 3.29
C ILE A 105 -6.06 9.72 2.20
N ALA A 106 -5.50 8.94 1.26
CA ALA A 106 -6.31 8.24 0.27
C ALA A 106 -7.36 7.32 0.93
N GLU A 107 -6.95 6.55 1.94
CA GLU A 107 -7.83 5.62 2.64
C GLU A 107 -8.90 6.34 3.47
N LYS A 108 -8.57 7.46 4.12
CA LYS A 108 -9.56 8.31 4.80
C LYS A 108 -10.58 8.88 3.82
N GLU A 109 -10.15 9.33 2.66
CA GLU A 109 -11.05 9.85 1.63
C GLU A 109 -11.98 8.76 1.09
N LEU A 110 -11.46 7.56 0.85
CA LEU A 110 -12.25 6.39 0.45
C LEU A 110 -13.36 6.05 1.47
N VAL A 111 -13.00 6.01 2.75
CA VAL A 111 -13.96 5.65 3.82
C VAL A 111 -15.02 6.74 3.97
N LYS A 112 -14.64 8.01 3.91
CA LYS A 112 -15.54 9.17 4.05
C LYS A 112 -16.52 9.34 2.90
N TYR A 113 -16.21 8.82 1.71
CA TYR A 113 -17.02 9.06 0.51
C TYR A 113 -18.50 8.68 0.70
N ASN A 114 -18.77 7.65 1.51
CA ASN A 114 -20.12 7.15 1.80
C ASN A 114 -20.71 7.62 3.14
N ASP A 115 -20.04 8.56 3.84
CA ASP A 115 -20.48 9.07 5.14
C ASP A 115 -21.49 10.24 5.01
N SER A 116 -21.73 10.74 3.79
CA SER A 116 -22.71 11.82 3.57
C SER A 116 -24.15 11.35 3.86
N PRO A 117 -24.87 11.97 4.82
CA PRO A 117 -26.22 11.53 5.21
C PRO A 117 -27.32 11.75 4.18
N SER A 118 -27.06 12.55 3.13
CA SER A 118 -28.11 13.11 2.26
C SER A 118 -28.38 12.33 0.98
N GLU A 119 -27.54 11.34 0.63
CA GLU A 119 -27.66 10.60 -0.63
C GLU A 119 -27.56 9.09 -0.41
N SER A 120 -28.37 8.32 -1.15
CA SER A 120 -28.23 6.87 -1.17
C SER A 120 -26.82 6.51 -1.67
N ARG A 121 -26.12 5.63 -0.96
CA ARG A 121 -24.78 5.16 -1.34
C ARG A 121 -24.75 4.75 -2.81
N ALA A 122 -23.92 5.42 -3.61
CA ALA A 122 -23.80 5.12 -5.04
C ALA A 122 -23.20 3.73 -5.31
N PHE A 123 -22.23 3.32 -4.49
CA PHE A 123 -21.59 2.00 -4.52
C PHE A 123 -20.96 1.66 -3.17
N ASP A 124 -20.66 0.37 -2.95
CA ASP A 124 -19.89 -0.07 -1.79
C ASP A 124 -18.42 0.35 -1.93
N VAL A 125 -17.82 0.91 -0.87
CA VAL A 125 -16.37 1.11 -0.79
C VAL A 125 -15.79 0.09 0.18
N VAL A 126 -14.77 -0.64 -0.27
CA VAL A 126 -14.02 -1.60 0.55
C VAL A 126 -12.54 -1.28 0.47
N VAL A 127 -11.91 -1.02 1.61
CA VAL A 127 -10.46 -0.89 1.72
C VAL A 127 -9.90 -2.19 2.29
N LEU A 128 -9.04 -2.85 1.54
CA LEU A 128 -8.36 -4.07 1.95
C LEU A 128 -6.95 -3.72 2.44
N LEU A 129 -6.75 -3.70 3.76
CA LEU A 129 -5.44 -3.42 4.34
C LEU A 129 -4.49 -4.59 4.10
N LEU A 130 -3.40 -4.34 3.37
CA LEU A 130 -2.39 -5.35 3.06
C LEU A 130 -1.13 -5.13 3.90
N GLY A 131 -0.58 -6.25 4.39
CA GLY A 131 0.74 -6.31 5.02
C GLY A 131 1.87 -6.25 4.00
N LEU A 132 3.08 -6.59 4.45
CA LEU A 132 4.20 -6.73 3.54
C LEU A 132 3.94 -7.89 2.57
N VAL A 133 3.87 -7.57 1.27
CA VAL A 133 3.51 -8.55 0.23
C VAL A 133 4.78 -9.21 -0.30
N GLY A 134 4.77 -10.54 -0.32
CA GLY A 134 5.89 -11.32 -0.79
C GLY A 134 5.57 -12.54 -1.63
N GLY A 135 6.60 -13.32 -1.91
CA GLY A 135 6.56 -14.52 -2.74
C GLY A 135 7.27 -14.34 -4.08
N ASP A 136 6.94 -15.19 -5.04
CA ASP A 136 7.48 -15.06 -6.39
C ASP A 136 6.84 -13.89 -7.16
N THR A 137 7.51 -13.41 -8.20
CA THR A 137 7.01 -12.34 -9.06
C THR A 137 7.13 -12.69 -10.55
N LEU A 138 6.16 -12.18 -11.32
CA LEU A 138 6.19 -12.19 -12.78
C LEU A 138 7.01 -11.03 -13.36
N LEU A 139 7.35 -10.03 -12.53
CA LEU A 139 8.16 -8.89 -12.96
C LEU A 139 9.61 -9.34 -13.21
N PRO A 140 10.30 -8.76 -14.20
CA PRO A 140 11.71 -9.06 -14.47
C PRO A 140 12.66 -8.39 -13.45
N TYR A 141 12.13 -7.80 -12.38
CA TYR A 141 12.84 -7.14 -11.30
C TYR A 141 12.09 -7.32 -9.98
N ILE A 142 12.79 -7.16 -8.84
CA ILE A 142 12.14 -7.18 -7.53
C ILE A 142 11.42 -5.84 -7.28
N ASN A 143 10.21 -5.92 -6.73
CA ASN A 143 9.46 -4.71 -6.36
C ASN A 143 9.91 -4.18 -4.98
N GLU A 144 9.39 -3.02 -4.58
CA GLU A 144 9.73 -2.41 -3.29
C GLU A 144 9.42 -3.31 -2.08
N SER A 145 8.30 -4.06 -2.09
CA SER A 145 7.96 -4.96 -0.98
C SER A 145 8.95 -6.12 -0.83
N GLN A 146 9.48 -6.61 -1.95
CA GLN A 146 10.56 -7.59 -2.00
C GLN A 146 11.87 -7.00 -1.50
N HIS A 147 12.19 -5.74 -1.83
CA HIS A 147 13.36 -5.06 -1.26
C HIS A 147 13.29 -5.01 0.28
N PHE A 148 12.13 -4.67 0.86
CA PHE A 148 11.95 -4.70 2.32
C PHE A 148 12.15 -6.10 2.91
N MET A 149 11.55 -7.14 2.31
CA MET A 149 11.69 -8.52 2.81
C MET A 149 13.10 -9.08 2.67
N LEU A 150 13.80 -8.74 1.60
CA LEU A 150 15.16 -9.21 1.32
C LEU A 150 16.23 -8.33 1.97
N SER A 151 15.84 -7.21 2.58
CA SER A 151 16.76 -6.29 3.27
C SER A 151 17.65 -6.96 4.33
N PRO A 152 17.21 -7.96 5.11
CA PRO A 152 18.10 -8.65 6.05
C PRO A 152 19.23 -9.43 5.38
N PHE A 153 19.03 -9.86 4.12
CA PHE A 153 20.04 -10.59 3.35
C PHE A 153 20.93 -9.67 2.52
N THR A 154 20.35 -8.59 1.97
CA THR A 154 21.06 -7.66 1.10
C THR A 154 21.84 -6.59 1.87
N GLY A 155 21.47 -6.32 3.12
CA GLY A 155 22.10 -5.29 3.95
C GLY A 155 21.81 -3.86 3.49
N ILE A 156 20.84 -3.65 2.59
CA ILE A 156 20.49 -2.31 2.10
C ILE A 156 19.76 -1.55 3.21
N GLU A 157 20.48 -0.64 3.85
CA GLU A 157 20.08 0.04 5.08
C GLU A 157 18.72 0.77 5.02
N PRO A 158 18.37 1.53 3.96
CA PRO A 158 17.05 2.18 3.88
C PRO A 158 15.87 1.22 3.99
N TYR A 159 15.96 0.06 3.33
CA TYR A 159 14.93 -0.98 3.37
C TYR A 159 14.93 -1.72 4.70
N HIS A 160 16.10 -1.95 5.27
CA HIS A 160 16.22 -2.61 6.56
C HIS A 160 15.64 -1.76 7.69
N ASN A 161 15.92 -0.45 7.71
CA ASN A 161 15.38 0.48 8.70
C ASN A 161 13.85 0.62 8.59
N ALA A 162 13.33 0.71 7.36
CA ALA A 162 11.89 0.74 7.13
C ALA A 162 11.19 -0.56 7.55
N LEU A 163 11.84 -1.73 7.43
CA LEU A 163 11.30 -2.97 7.98
C LEU A 163 11.17 -2.90 9.51
N ARG A 164 12.10 -2.22 10.20
CA ARG A 164 12.04 -1.99 11.65
C ARG A 164 10.86 -1.09 12.02
N VAL A 165 10.52 -0.08 11.20
CA VAL A 165 9.28 0.72 11.39
C VAL A 165 8.03 -0.16 11.40
N VAL A 166 8.01 -1.21 10.56
CA VAL A 166 6.86 -2.11 10.42
C VAL A 166 6.88 -3.25 11.46
N GLY A 167 8.06 -3.65 11.94
CA GLY A 167 8.26 -4.89 12.71
C GLY A 167 8.82 -4.74 14.13
N GLU A 168 9.46 -3.63 14.47
CA GLU A 168 10.03 -3.39 15.80
C GLU A 168 9.11 -2.50 16.64
N GLY A 169 8.59 -3.06 17.73
CA GLY A 169 7.72 -2.34 18.64
C GLY A 169 6.99 -3.24 19.62
N VAL A 170 6.09 -2.62 20.39
CA VAL A 170 5.19 -3.34 21.31
C VAL A 170 4.26 -4.22 20.47
N ARG A 171 4.30 -5.53 20.71
CA ARG A 171 3.36 -6.47 20.10
C ARG A 171 1.98 -6.28 20.72
N VAL A 172 1.17 -5.45 20.07
CA VAL A 172 -0.26 -5.32 20.36
C VAL A 172 -0.99 -6.48 19.68
N GLN A 173 -1.94 -7.09 20.38
CA GLN A 173 -2.73 -8.16 19.80
C GLN A 173 -3.56 -7.61 18.62
N ALA A 174 -3.41 -8.22 17.45
CA ALA A 174 -4.21 -7.88 16.29
C ALA A 174 -5.54 -8.66 16.33
N ASN A 175 -6.65 -7.95 16.19
CA ASN A 175 -7.96 -8.53 15.91
C ASN A 175 -8.31 -8.27 14.44
N THR A 176 -7.75 -9.08 13.55
CA THR A 176 -7.87 -8.96 12.09
C THR A 176 -8.58 -10.18 11.47
N ASN A 177 -9.54 -10.74 12.21
CA ASN A 177 -10.24 -11.98 11.83
C ASN A 177 -11.34 -11.75 10.78
N LYS A 178 -11.68 -10.51 10.46
CA LYS A 178 -12.82 -10.16 9.59
C LYS A 178 -12.82 -10.90 8.25
N LEU A 179 -11.67 -11.04 7.60
CA LEU A 179 -11.56 -11.79 6.34
C LEU A 179 -11.84 -13.29 6.55
N VAL A 180 -11.29 -13.87 7.62
CA VAL A 180 -11.47 -15.30 7.95
C VAL A 180 -12.91 -15.58 8.34
N GLU A 181 -13.54 -14.69 9.11
CA GLU A 181 -14.97 -14.74 9.48
C GLU A 181 -15.89 -14.66 8.25
N LEU A 182 -15.48 -13.88 7.22
CA LEU A 182 -16.13 -13.85 5.90
C LEU A 182 -15.85 -15.11 5.05
N GLY A 183 -15.09 -16.07 5.56
CA GLY A 183 -14.78 -17.35 4.91
C GLY A 183 -13.52 -17.35 4.05
N PHE A 184 -12.70 -16.29 4.11
CA PHE A 184 -11.41 -16.27 3.40
C PHE A 184 -10.46 -17.31 3.99
N LYS A 185 -9.76 -18.03 3.11
CA LYS A 185 -8.76 -19.04 3.49
C LYS A 185 -7.42 -18.68 2.89
N PHE A 186 -6.47 -18.32 3.74
CA PHE A 186 -5.08 -18.18 3.34
C PHE A 186 -4.54 -19.53 2.88
N LYS A 187 -3.96 -19.56 1.68
CA LYS A 187 -3.39 -20.78 1.08
C LYS A 187 -1.91 -20.97 1.39
N TYR A 188 -1.24 -19.88 1.73
CA TYR A 188 0.20 -19.83 1.98
C TYR A 188 0.44 -19.32 3.39
N ARG A 189 1.38 -19.93 4.08
CA ARG A 189 1.89 -19.45 5.35
C ARG A 189 2.95 -18.38 5.14
N ALA A 190 3.26 -17.65 6.21
CA ALA A 190 4.30 -16.63 6.19
C ALA A 190 5.67 -17.21 5.78
N GLU A 191 6.00 -18.43 6.24
CA GLU A 191 7.26 -19.09 5.89
C GLU A 191 7.35 -19.36 4.38
N GLU A 192 6.28 -19.88 3.77
CA GLU A 192 6.23 -20.15 2.33
C GLU A 192 6.36 -18.87 1.48
N VAL A 193 5.76 -17.77 1.97
CA VAL A 193 5.88 -16.45 1.32
C VAL A 193 7.33 -15.94 1.41
N LEU A 194 7.97 -16.08 2.57
CA LEU A 194 9.37 -15.67 2.76
C LEU A 194 10.33 -16.50 1.92
N ASP A 195 10.18 -17.83 1.91
CA ASP A 195 10.99 -18.73 1.08
C ASP A 195 10.84 -18.39 -0.41
N GLY A 196 9.61 -18.19 -0.88
CA GLY A 196 9.35 -17.77 -2.26
C GLY A 196 9.98 -16.41 -2.62
N SER A 197 10.09 -15.50 -1.65
CA SER A 197 10.74 -14.20 -1.83
C SER A 197 12.25 -14.33 -1.97
N VAL A 198 12.87 -15.17 -1.13
CA VAL A 198 14.30 -15.48 -1.20
C VAL A 198 14.64 -16.14 -2.53
N ASP A 199 13.86 -17.11 -2.96
CA ASP A 199 14.08 -17.79 -4.25
C ASP A 199 13.87 -16.84 -5.44
N CYS A 200 12.88 -15.96 -5.36
CA CYS A 200 12.70 -14.86 -6.31
C CYS A 200 13.93 -13.94 -6.35
N GLY A 201 14.48 -13.55 -5.20
CA GLY A 201 15.69 -12.74 -5.09
C GLY A 201 16.91 -13.41 -5.72
N LYS A 202 17.09 -14.72 -5.54
CA LYS A 202 18.15 -15.49 -6.22
C LYS A 202 17.92 -15.55 -7.74
N LYS A 203 16.69 -15.87 -8.16
CA LYS A 203 16.29 -15.96 -9.57
C LYS A 203 16.59 -14.68 -10.34
N LEU A 204 16.39 -13.53 -9.68
CA LEU A 204 16.59 -12.20 -10.24
C LEU A 204 18.01 -11.63 -9.99
N GLY A 205 18.92 -12.41 -9.40
CA GLY A 205 20.32 -12.02 -9.20
C GLY A 205 20.53 -10.96 -8.11
N VAL A 206 19.54 -10.72 -7.25
CA VAL A 206 19.63 -9.78 -6.12
C VAL A 206 20.36 -10.41 -4.94
N LEU A 207 20.14 -11.72 -4.74
CA LEU A 207 20.87 -12.50 -3.75
C LEU A 207 21.94 -13.33 -4.45
N SER A 208 23.16 -13.30 -3.93
CA SER A 208 24.18 -14.25 -4.36
C SER A 208 23.76 -15.66 -3.93
N VAL A 209 23.94 -16.61 -4.85
CA VAL A 209 23.91 -18.03 -4.47
C VAL A 209 25.21 -18.29 -3.74
N ALA A 210 25.22 -18.11 -2.42
CA ALA A 210 26.29 -18.69 -1.62
C ALA A 210 26.16 -20.21 -1.78
N ASP A 211 27.23 -20.87 -2.25
CA ASP A 211 27.31 -22.33 -2.33
C ASP A 211 26.92 -22.90 -0.97
N GLN A 212 25.70 -23.46 -0.88
CA GLN A 212 25.31 -24.25 0.27
C GLN A 212 26.06 -25.58 0.20
N GLY A 213 27.28 -25.59 0.73
CA GLY A 213 28.11 -26.79 0.77
C GLY A 213 29.51 -26.55 1.31
N SER A 214 29.65 -26.61 2.63
CA SER A 214 30.82 -27.17 3.31
C SER A 214 30.46 -27.59 4.72
#